data_AF-A0A1F3JNW9-F1
#
_entry.id   AF-A0A1F3JNW9-F1
#
_cell.length_a   1.000
_cell.length_b   1.000
_cell.length_c   1.000
_cell.angle_alpha   90.00
_cell.angle_beta   90.00
_cell.angle_gamma   90.00
#
_symmetry.space_group_name_H-M   'P 1'
#
loop_
_entity.id
_entity.type
_entity.pdbx_description
1 polymer ?
#
loop_
_entity_poly.entity_id
_entity_poly.type
_entity_poly.pdbx_seq_one_letter_code
_entity_poly.pdbx_strand_id
1 'polypeptide(L)'
;MKYQIFLPALMLFALVGVAQQKTNYFHNNGTLASTGVLINGKEQGLWVYYDSLGVKLQETEFRKGAVNGKLTYFFRNGNIQNQGAFKNGILHGFFVENYLNGVPRVSGYYHEGKKDSIWSYFNGKGQKNKEELYRSDSVFIMAFWDKEGKQTLDGGNGTITTYYQNGQVEETGTYQGGFPNGYWKRYYNNGQLMSSGNYRNGLEAGKWISYYREGNLLSEINYESGMNTRYYQNGQKEMEGIILFEKKEGNWNYWYHDGKPKIQVNYKLGMKEGLQTNWYASGQKASEIEFKKDKKNGKASWWHENGKLDIEGHFVNDIQEGLWTYWRINGIKGNEGNYKNNQLDGHWVYWYENGEIWKEGDYLNGIKTGHWVINFENKQKFHEGNFVDGKEGGFWQRWYENGQLELTGYFKAGAMDSVWQAWFENGEMSYRLSYKNNLKHGKATYWYPGGNKRMEENYQLGMPHGPYFTWRENGTKIIEGNYVNGLKDGVWKYYNEYNKMLRLETYKEGREHGIWQTWYKEGPLNSEIEYKNGKKHGSVKYLKIRGEVLYEAVYKDDKEVKVKTDKRKEQY
;
A
#
# COMPACT_ATOMS: atom_id res chain seq x y z
N MET A 1 40.21 -104.71 -38.89
CA MET A 1 39.96 -104.25 -40.28
C MET A 1 39.20 -102.93 -40.22
N LYS A 2 39.64 -101.96 -41.05
CA LYS A 2 38.99 -100.69 -41.44
C LYS A 2 38.89 -99.54 -40.42
N TYR A 3 39.47 -98.43 -40.86
CA TYR A 3 39.38 -97.05 -40.39
C TYR A 3 37.99 -96.44 -40.62
N GLN A 4 37.55 -95.53 -39.74
CA GLN A 4 36.73 -94.37 -40.13
C GLN A 4 36.86 -93.21 -39.13
N ILE A 5 36.82 -92.01 -39.68
CA ILE A 5 37.30 -90.72 -39.17
C ILE A 5 36.19 -90.00 -38.38
N PHE A 6 36.56 -89.36 -37.26
CA PHE A 6 35.78 -88.29 -36.63
C PHE A 6 36.63 -87.01 -36.62
N LEU A 7 36.14 -85.96 -37.29
CA LEU A 7 36.64 -84.58 -37.13
C LEU A 7 35.95 -83.93 -35.92
N PRO A 8 36.67 -83.21 -35.04
CA PRO A 8 36.09 -82.16 -34.22
C PRO A 8 36.51 -80.78 -34.74
N ALA A 9 35.57 -79.84 -34.72
CA ALA A 9 35.76 -78.45 -35.12
C ALA A 9 36.52 -77.65 -34.05
N LEU A 10 37.47 -76.83 -34.52
CA LEU A 10 38.22 -75.82 -33.77
C LEU A 10 37.32 -74.68 -33.26
N MET A 11 37.55 -74.23 -32.02
CA MET A 11 37.31 -72.83 -31.60
C MET A 11 38.59 -72.25 -31.03
N LEU A 12 39.10 -71.21 -31.70
CA LEU A 12 40.18 -70.34 -31.23
C LEU A 12 39.66 -69.41 -30.13
N PHE A 13 40.35 -69.35 -28.98
CA PHE A 13 40.28 -68.20 -28.07
C PHE A 13 41.66 -67.54 -28.02
N ALA A 14 41.73 -66.28 -28.50
CA ALA A 14 42.88 -65.42 -28.32
C ALA A 14 42.93 -64.93 -26.87
N LEU A 15 44.03 -65.23 -26.16
CA LEU A 15 44.35 -64.56 -24.89
C LEU A 15 44.84 -63.14 -25.19
N VAL A 16 44.05 -62.14 -24.82
CA VAL A 16 44.49 -60.74 -24.73
C VAL A 16 45.29 -60.60 -23.43
N GLY A 17 46.59 -60.37 -23.54
CA GLY A 17 47.45 -60.06 -22.40
C GLY A 17 47.09 -58.68 -21.81
N VAL A 18 46.97 -58.60 -20.49
CA VAL A 18 46.71 -57.35 -19.77
C VAL A 18 47.98 -56.49 -19.79
N ALA A 19 47.93 -55.32 -20.44
CA ALA A 19 49.07 -54.38 -20.48
C ALA A 19 49.19 -53.63 -19.15
N GLN A 20 50.25 -53.94 -18.38
CA GLN A 20 50.64 -53.22 -17.18
C GLN A 20 51.81 -52.29 -17.53
N GLN A 21 51.63 -50.97 -17.35
CA GLN A 21 52.65 -49.98 -17.68
C GLN A 21 53.01 -49.14 -16.46
N LYS A 22 54.28 -49.21 -16.03
CA LYS A 22 54.83 -48.22 -15.09
C LYS A 22 54.91 -46.88 -15.82
N THR A 23 54.30 -45.85 -15.24
CA THR A 23 54.09 -44.55 -15.88
C THR A 23 54.68 -43.46 -14.99
N ASN A 24 55.47 -42.57 -15.59
CA ASN A 24 56.06 -41.40 -14.96
C ASN A 24 55.56 -40.15 -15.69
N TYR A 25 55.07 -39.16 -14.96
CA TYR A 25 54.74 -37.84 -15.47
C TYR A 25 55.73 -36.82 -14.92
N PHE A 26 56.07 -35.80 -15.71
CA PHE A 26 57.06 -34.79 -15.35
C PHE A 26 56.45 -33.39 -15.40
N HIS A 27 56.94 -32.51 -14.55
CA HIS A 27 56.66 -31.07 -14.58
C HIS A 27 57.38 -30.42 -15.78
N ASN A 28 56.97 -29.20 -16.16
CA ASN A 28 57.59 -28.46 -17.28
C ASN A 28 59.09 -28.19 -17.09
N ASN A 29 59.57 -28.17 -15.84
CA ASN A 29 60.98 -28.02 -15.49
C ASN A 29 61.76 -29.35 -15.46
N GLY A 30 61.14 -30.46 -15.86
CA GLY A 30 61.76 -31.77 -15.96
C GLY A 30 61.81 -32.57 -14.65
N THR A 31 61.32 -32.05 -13.53
CA THR A 31 61.23 -32.82 -12.28
C THR A 31 60.06 -33.81 -12.34
N LEU A 32 60.18 -34.95 -11.65
CA LEU A 32 59.12 -35.96 -11.61
C LEU A 32 57.88 -35.36 -10.94
N ALA A 33 56.72 -35.40 -11.61
CA ALA A 33 55.45 -34.91 -11.10
C ALA A 33 54.63 -36.04 -10.45
N SER A 34 54.59 -37.22 -11.07
CA SER A 34 53.98 -38.40 -10.46
C SER A 34 54.51 -39.70 -11.07
N THR A 35 54.40 -40.78 -10.31
CA THR A 35 54.75 -42.14 -10.75
C THR A 35 53.74 -43.15 -10.24
N GLY A 36 53.42 -44.15 -11.05
CA GLY A 36 52.53 -45.24 -10.67
C GLY A 36 52.37 -46.30 -11.76
N VAL A 37 51.38 -47.15 -11.61
CA VAL A 37 51.05 -48.20 -12.59
C VAL A 37 49.67 -47.92 -13.19
N LEU A 38 49.58 -47.99 -14.52
CA LEU A 38 48.32 -48.02 -15.25
C LEU A 38 48.02 -49.45 -15.69
N ILE A 39 46.78 -49.88 -15.51
CA ILE A 39 46.21 -51.09 -16.12
C ILE A 39 44.98 -50.66 -16.92
N ASN A 40 44.99 -50.91 -18.24
CA ASN A 40 43.93 -50.49 -19.18
C ASN A 40 43.61 -48.99 -19.08
N GLY A 41 44.64 -48.14 -19.00
CA GLY A 41 44.51 -46.69 -18.92
C GLY A 41 43.99 -46.15 -17.58
N LYS A 42 43.80 -47.00 -16.56
CA LYS A 42 43.34 -46.61 -15.23
C LYS A 42 44.40 -46.84 -14.16
N GLU A 43 44.47 -45.95 -13.19
CA GLU A 43 45.38 -46.03 -12.05
C GLU A 43 45.15 -47.32 -11.25
N GLN A 44 46.25 -48.03 -10.95
CA GLN A 44 46.26 -49.25 -10.17
C GLN A 44 47.45 -49.25 -9.21
N GLY A 45 47.21 -49.64 -7.96
CA GLY A 45 48.25 -49.71 -6.93
C GLY A 45 48.65 -48.32 -6.41
N LEU A 46 49.86 -48.21 -5.87
CA LEU A 46 50.37 -46.99 -5.27
C LEU A 46 50.82 -45.98 -6.34
N TRP A 47 50.29 -44.77 -6.23
CA TRP A 47 50.70 -43.59 -6.98
C TRP A 47 51.35 -42.59 -6.04
N VAL A 48 52.45 -41.97 -6.48
CA VAL A 48 53.19 -40.97 -5.72
C VAL A 48 53.24 -39.68 -6.55
N TYR A 49 52.96 -38.54 -5.92
CA TYR A 49 52.95 -37.23 -6.55
C TYR A 49 53.94 -36.29 -5.84
N TYR A 50 54.58 -35.43 -6.61
CA TYR A 50 55.62 -34.51 -6.16
C TYR A 50 55.34 -33.09 -6.64
N ASP A 51 55.81 -32.08 -5.91
CA ASP A 51 55.79 -30.70 -6.37
C ASP A 51 56.90 -30.42 -7.41
N SER A 52 56.91 -29.21 -7.98
CA SER A 52 57.88 -28.83 -9.02
C SER A 52 59.33 -28.81 -8.51
N LEU A 53 59.55 -28.84 -7.19
CA LEU A 53 60.86 -28.91 -6.55
C LEU A 53 61.28 -30.37 -6.23
N GLY A 54 60.43 -31.35 -6.56
CA GLY A 54 60.68 -32.78 -6.27
C GLY A 54 60.31 -33.21 -4.85
N VAL A 55 59.60 -32.37 -4.09
CA VAL A 55 59.14 -32.73 -2.74
C VAL A 55 57.86 -33.55 -2.85
N LYS A 56 57.82 -34.71 -2.17
CA LYS A 56 56.65 -35.60 -2.16
C LYS A 56 55.45 -34.89 -1.53
N LEU A 57 54.34 -34.79 -2.26
CA LEU A 57 53.09 -34.16 -1.82
C LEU A 57 52.04 -35.19 -1.41
N GLN A 58 51.97 -36.32 -2.10
CA GLN A 58 50.84 -37.23 -1.99
C GLN A 58 51.22 -38.66 -2.35
N GLU A 59 50.66 -39.61 -1.60
CA GLU A 59 50.62 -41.04 -1.91
C GLU A 59 49.17 -41.49 -1.99
N THR A 60 48.80 -42.26 -3.00
CA THR A 60 47.41 -42.69 -3.22
C THR A 60 47.34 -44.10 -3.77
N GLU A 61 46.60 -44.96 -3.10
CA GLU A 61 46.29 -46.29 -3.61
C GLU A 61 45.03 -46.26 -4.48
N PHE A 62 45.17 -46.71 -5.72
CA PHE A 62 44.07 -46.81 -6.67
C PHE A 62 43.72 -48.27 -6.98
N ARG A 63 42.43 -48.51 -7.23
CA ARG A 63 41.93 -49.75 -7.83
C ARG A 63 40.98 -49.39 -8.96
N LYS A 64 41.34 -49.76 -10.19
CA LYS A 64 40.57 -49.45 -11.40
C LYS A 64 40.21 -47.96 -11.53
N GLY A 65 41.15 -47.07 -11.21
CA GLY A 65 41.00 -45.60 -11.33
C GLY A 65 40.25 -44.92 -10.18
N ALA A 66 39.68 -45.68 -9.23
CA ALA A 66 39.09 -45.11 -8.01
C ALA A 66 40.10 -45.19 -6.85
N VAL A 67 40.16 -44.15 -6.02
CA VAL A 67 40.94 -44.18 -4.76
C VAL A 67 40.39 -45.30 -3.90
N ASN A 68 41.18 -46.32 -3.61
CA ASN A 68 40.74 -47.50 -2.92
C ASN A 68 41.91 -48.14 -2.17
N GLY A 69 41.95 -47.87 -0.88
CA GLY A 69 43.11 -48.07 -0.02
C GLY A 69 43.49 -46.78 0.69
N LYS A 70 44.77 -46.55 0.88
CA LYS A 70 45.32 -45.41 1.61
C LYS A 70 45.52 -44.17 0.72
N LEU A 71 45.09 -43.00 1.19
CA LEU A 71 45.45 -41.68 0.65
C LEU A 71 46.18 -40.89 1.73
N THR A 72 47.39 -40.43 1.44
CA THR A 72 48.23 -39.67 2.37
C THR A 72 48.72 -38.40 1.67
N TYR A 73 48.48 -37.25 2.31
CA TYR A 73 49.09 -35.97 1.94
C TYR A 73 50.24 -35.64 2.88
N PHE A 74 51.28 -34.99 2.36
CA PHE A 74 52.48 -34.62 3.10
C PHE A 74 52.67 -33.11 3.12
N PHE A 75 53.16 -32.59 4.25
CA PHE A 75 53.76 -31.26 4.31
C PHE A 75 55.10 -31.26 3.56
N ARG A 76 55.58 -30.06 3.18
CA ARG A 76 56.90 -29.90 2.53
C ARG A 76 58.09 -30.41 3.37
N ASN A 77 57.93 -30.51 4.68
CA ASN A 77 58.96 -31.07 5.57
C ASN A 77 58.94 -32.62 5.64
N GLY A 78 58.06 -33.28 4.87
CA GLY A 78 57.94 -34.73 4.82
C GLY A 78 57.02 -35.35 5.86
N ASN A 79 56.52 -34.57 6.84
CA ASN A 79 55.52 -35.06 7.78
C ASN A 79 54.17 -35.26 7.09
N ILE A 80 53.41 -36.26 7.54
CA ILE A 80 52.04 -36.49 7.05
C ILE A 80 51.17 -35.29 7.46
N GLN A 81 50.52 -34.66 6.50
CA GLN A 81 49.51 -33.61 6.73
C GLN A 81 48.17 -34.23 7.10
N ASN A 82 47.66 -35.12 6.27
CA ASN A 82 46.49 -35.92 6.58
C ASN A 82 46.53 -37.25 5.83
N GLN A 83 45.82 -38.24 6.35
CA GLN A 83 45.77 -39.58 5.82
C GLN A 83 44.38 -40.17 6.07
N GLY A 84 43.79 -40.78 5.04
CA GLY A 84 42.49 -41.44 5.13
C GLY A 84 42.48 -42.79 4.41
N ALA A 85 41.67 -43.72 4.92
CA ALA A 85 41.29 -44.94 4.22
C ALA A 85 40.07 -44.68 3.32
N PHE A 86 40.12 -45.20 2.10
CA PHE A 86 39.08 -45.05 1.09
C PHE A 86 38.65 -46.40 0.55
N LYS A 87 37.35 -46.54 0.28
CA LYS A 87 36.77 -47.69 -0.42
C LYS A 87 35.97 -47.16 -1.60
N ASN A 88 36.39 -47.50 -2.82
CA ASN A 88 35.77 -47.05 -4.08
C ASN A 88 35.54 -45.52 -4.15
N GLY A 89 36.52 -44.72 -3.73
CA GLY A 89 36.48 -43.27 -3.76
C GLY A 89 35.80 -42.60 -2.56
N ILE A 90 35.20 -43.38 -1.65
CA ILE A 90 34.50 -42.86 -0.46
C ILE A 90 35.39 -43.08 0.77
N LEU A 91 35.52 -42.07 1.63
CA LEU A 91 36.21 -42.21 2.93
C LEU A 91 35.54 -43.32 3.76
N HIS A 92 36.30 -44.35 4.10
CA HIS A 92 35.81 -45.53 4.79
C HIS A 92 36.96 -46.19 5.54
N GLY A 93 37.02 -45.97 6.86
CA GLY A 93 38.07 -46.44 7.75
C GLY A 93 38.76 -45.29 8.50
N PHE A 94 39.97 -45.56 8.97
CA PHE A 94 40.73 -44.63 9.80
C PHE A 94 41.12 -43.35 9.04
N PHE A 95 40.99 -42.21 9.72
CA PHE A 95 41.43 -40.91 9.26
C PHE A 95 42.25 -40.22 10.34
N VAL A 96 43.31 -39.52 9.94
CA VAL A 96 44.11 -38.66 10.80
C VAL A 96 44.52 -37.41 10.04
N GLU A 97 44.51 -36.28 10.72
CA GLU A 97 45.11 -35.03 10.28
C GLU A 97 46.07 -34.54 11.36
N ASN A 98 47.25 -34.07 10.96
CA ASN A 98 48.33 -33.68 11.85
C ASN A 98 48.66 -32.18 11.75
N TYR A 99 49.27 -31.66 12.81
CA TYR A 99 50.01 -30.39 12.78
C TYR A 99 51.30 -30.53 11.96
N LEU A 100 51.91 -29.40 11.58
CA LEU A 100 53.16 -29.36 10.81
C LEU A 100 54.32 -30.13 11.48
N ASN A 101 54.31 -30.23 12.81
CA ASN A 101 55.27 -30.98 13.60
C ASN A 101 55.01 -32.51 13.63
N GLY A 102 54.01 -33.01 12.89
CA GLY A 102 53.68 -34.44 12.77
C GLY A 102 52.77 -34.98 13.86
N VAL A 103 52.42 -34.16 14.86
CA VAL A 103 51.51 -34.53 15.94
C VAL A 103 50.06 -34.59 15.41
N PRO A 104 49.26 -35.62 15.73
CA PRO A 104 47.84 -35.64 15.41
C PRO A 104 47.14 -34.38 15.91
N ARG A 105 46.31 -33.79 15.06
CA ARG A 105 45.37 -32.71 15.38
C ARG A 105 43.98 -33.28 15.62
N VAL A 106 43.58 -34.23 14.78
CA VAL A 106 42.34 -34.98 14.89
C VAL A 106 42.51 -36.36 14.28
N SER A 107 41.89 -37.36 14.88
CA SER A 107 41.83 -38.72 14.33
C SER A 107 40.51 -39.40 14.65
N GLY A 108 40.04 -40.26 13.76
CA GLY A 108 38.82 -41.03 13.97
C GLY A 108 38.54 -41.99 12.83
N TYR A 109 37.28 -42.41 12.72
CA TYR A 109 36.84 -43.32 11.68
C TYR A 109 35.74 -42.69 10.84
N TYR A 110 35.78 -42.98 9.55
CA TYR A 110 34.68 -42.72 8.63
C TYR A 110 33.99 -44.03 8.29
N HIS A 111 32.66 -44.00 8.22
CA HIS A 111 31.86 -45.03 7.60
C HIS A 111 31.04 -44.39 6.48
N GLU A 112 31.35 -44.77 5.23
CA GLU A 112 30.66 -44.28 4.03
C GLU A 112 30.62 -42.74 3.93
N GLY A 113 31.76 -42.10 4.21
CA GLY A 113 31.92 -40.64 4.13
C GLY A 113 31.38 -39.86 5.33
N LYS A 114 30.70 -40.51 6.28
CA LYS A 114 30.28 -39.89 7.55
C LYS A 114 31.24 -40.22 8.68
N LYS A 115 31.48 -39.26 9.59
CA LYS A 115 32.18 -39.53 10.84
C LYS A 115 31.43 -40.61 11.62
N ASP A 116 32.14 -41.59 12.12
CA ASP A 116 31.61 -42.71 12.88
C ASP A 116 32.52 -42.99 14.09
N SER A 117 31.94 -43.59 15.14
CA SER A 117 32.67 -44.01 16.34
C SER A 117 33.35 -42.83 17.05
N ILE A 118 34.47 -43.08 17.74
CA ILE A 118 35.18 -42.04 18.52
C ILE A 118 36.11 -41.24 17.62
N TRP A 119 35.99 -39.92 17.74
CA TRP A 119 36.85 -38.91 17.15
C TRP A 119 37.62 -38.20 18.25
N SER A 120 38.94 -38.34 18.25
CA SER A 120 39.85 -37.71 19.21
C SER A 120 40.48 -36.46 18.61
N TYR A 121 40.53 -35.40 19.41
CA TYR A 121 41.12 -34.13 19.06
C TYR A 121 42.31 -33.85 19.98
N PHE A 122 43.31 -33.16 19.47
CA PHE A 122 44.61 -32.99 20.11
C PHE A 122 45.14 -31.56 19.97
N ASN A 123 45.88 -31.10 20.96
CA ASN A 123 46.60 -29.83 20.90
C ASN A 123 47.95 -30.00 20.16
N GLY A 124 48.64 -28.88 19.86
CA GLY A 124 49.93 -28.90 19.14
C GLY A 124 51.07 -29.64 19.85
N LYS A 125 50.89 -30.05 21.12
CA LYS A 125 51.83 -30.86 21.91
C LYS A 125 51.47 -32.35 21.90
N GLY A 126 50.34 -32.74 21.30
CA GLY A 126 49.89 -34.14 21.18
C GLY A 126 49.06 -34.63 22.36
N GLN A 127 48.67 -33.72 23.26
CA GLN A 127 47.75 -34.05 24.34
C GLN A 127 46.32 -33.96 23.83
N LYS A 128 45.48 -34.94 24.20
CA LYS A 128 44.06 -34.92 23.87
C LYS A 128 43.39 -33.69 24.51
N ASN A 129 42.46 -33.06 23.80
CA ASN A 129 41.61 -32.00 24.34
C ASN A 129 40.13 -32.45 24.42
N LYS A 130 39.67 -33.30 23.51
CA LYS A 130 38.28 -33.75 23.46
C LYS A 130 38.14 -35.07 22.70
N GLU A 131 37.15 -35.87 23.09
CA GLU A 131 36.66 -37.02 22.32
C GLU A 131 35.16 -36.92 22.07
N GLU A 132 34.76 -37.15 20.83
CA GLU A 132 33.37 -37.14 20.37
C GLU A 132 32.98 -38.53 19.88
N LEU A 133 31.84 -39.04 20.32
CA LEU A 133 31.22 -40.23 19.74
C LEU A 133 30.19 -39.80 18.69
N TYR A 134 30.38 -40.24 17.46
CA TYR A 134 29.43 -40.07 16.37
C TYR A 134 28.60 -41.35 16.20
N ARG A 135 27.28 -41.26 16.35
CA ARG A 135 26.36 -42.41 16.17
C ARG A 135 25.00 -41.94 15.67
N SER A 136 24.51 -42.51 14.56
CA SER A 136 23.16 -42.29 14.04
C SER A 136 22.77 -40.80 14.00
N ASP A 137 23.64 -40.01 13.36
CA ASP A 137 23.56 -38.54 13.21
C ASP A 137 23.60 -37.71 14.52
N SER A 138 23.79 -38.36 15.68
CA SER A 138 24.03 -37.71 16.98
C SER A 138 25.51 -37.64 17.32
N VAL A 139 25.91 -36.56 18.01
CA VAL A 139 27.28 -36.37 18.51
C VAL A 139 27.25 -36.25 20.03
N PHE A 140 28.07 -37.03 20.70
CA PHE A 140 28.16 -37.06 22.16
C PHE A 140 29.58 -36.68 22.58
N ILE A 141 29.74 -35.79 23.56
CA ILE A 141 31.06 -35.51 24.13
C ILE A 141 31.37 -36.62 25.14
N MET A 142 32.39 -37.44 24.87
CA MET A 142 32.72 -38.60 25.69
C MET A 142 33.89 -38.35 26.65
N ALA A 143 34.85 -37.52 26.25
CA ALA A 143 35.93 -37.10 27.13
C ALA A 143 36.35 -35.65 26.83
N PHE A 144 36.83 -34.95 27.86
CA PHE A 144 37.37 -33.59 27.74
C PHE A 144 38.54 -33.41 28.70
N TRP A 145 39.59 -32.73 28.23
CA TRP A 145 40.75 -32.33 29.01
C TRP A 145 40.86 -30.82 29.00
N ASP A 146 41.09 -30.23 30.18
CA ASP A 146 41.28 -28.79 30.33
C ASP A 146 42.63 -28.32 29.76
N LYS A 147 42.89 -27.00 29.82
CA LYS A 147 44.11 -26.39 29.27
C LYS A 147 45.39 -26.83 30.00
N GLU A 148 45.27 -27.32 31.24
CA GLU A 148 46.33 -27.93 32.02
C GLU A 148 46.54 -29.43 31.70
N GLY A 149 45.64 -30.02 30.90
CA GLY A 149 45.68 -31.43 30.50
C GLY A 149 45.04 -32.38 31.51
N LYS A 150 44.30 -31.88 32.50
CA LYS A 150 43.53 -32.70 33.43
C LYS A 150 42.21 -33.10 32.75
N GLN A 151 41.89 -34.39 32.80
CA GLN A 151 40.61 -34.90 32.31
C GLN A 151 39.49 -34.44 33.25
N THR A 152 38.53 -33.66 32.74
CA THR A 152 37.40 -33.12 33.52
C THR A 152 36.06 -33.74 33.13
N LEU A 153 36.01 -34.43 31.99
CA LEU A 153 34.86 -35.21 31.53
C LEU A 153 35.36 -36.59 31.08
N ASP A 154 34.70 -37.64 31.56
CA ASP A 154 34.98 -39.02 31.21
C ASP A 154 33.69 -39.83 31.07
N GLY A 155 33.64 -40.73 30.09
CA GLY A 155 32.45 -41.53 29.79
C GLY A 155 31.18 -40.70 29.56
N GLY A 156 31.30 -39.46 29.07
CA GLY A 156 30.18 -38.54 28.88
C GLY A 156 29.68 -37.81 30.13
N ASN A 157 30.38 -37.93 31.25
CA ASN A 157 30.00 -37.30 32.52
C ASN A 157 31.16 -36.45 33.05
N GLY A 158 30.84 -35.25 33.54
CA GLY A 158 31.82 -34.35 34.12
C GLY A 158 31.63 -32.91 33.67
N THR A 159 32.63 -32.07 33.83
CA THR A 159 32.55 -30.65 33.53
C THR A 159 33.43 -30.28 32.36
N ILE A 160 33.03 -29.23 31.64
CA ILE A 160 33.87 -28.59 30.63
C ILE A 160 34.04 -27.11 30.95
N THR A 161 35.18 -26.58 30.54
CA THR A 161 35.44 -25.14 30.47
C THR A 161 36.19 -24.88 29.18
N THR A 162 35.59 -24.13 28.27
CA THR A 162 36.25 -23.68 27.04
C THR A 162 36.73 -22.24 27.18
N TYR A 163 37.63 -21.84 26.29
CA TYR A 163 38.29 -20.54 26.34
C TYR A 163 38.36 -19.93 24.95
N TYR A 164 38.16 -18.61 24.88
CA TYR A 164 38.47 -17.83 23.70
C TYR A 164 39.98 -17.83 23.40
N GLN A 165 40.35 -17.39 22.19
CA GLN A 165 41.76 -17.23 21.80
C GLN A 165 42.55 -16.30 22.73
N ASN A 166 41.90 -15.35 23.39
CA ASN A 166 42.52 -14.44 24.36
C ASN A 166 42.66 -15.05 25.77
N GLY A 167 42.29 -16.33 25.95
CA GLY A 167 42.39 -17.06 27.21
C GLY A 167 41.26 -16.81 28.22
N GLN A 168 40.30 -15.92 27.93
CA GLN A 168 39.10 -15.75 28.75
C GLN A 168 38.17 -16.95 28.60
N VAL A 169 37.44 -17.30 29.67
CA VAL A 169 36.44 -18.37 29.63
C VAL A 169 35.37 -18.01 28.60
N GLU A 170 35.00 -18.97 27.76
CA GLU A 170 33.93 -18.85 26.76
C GLU A 170 32.64 -19.47 27.30
N GLU A 171 32.70 -20.72 27.74
CA GLU A 171 31.58 -21.38 28.41
C GLU A 171 32.05 -22.43 29.41
N THR A 172 31.17 -22.73 30.36
CA THR A 172 31.39 -23.79 31.35
C THR A 172 30.08 -24.42 31.77
N GLY A 173 30.11 -25.71 32.04
CA GLY A 173 28.95 -26.46 32.51
C GLY A 173 29.25 -27.95 32.66
N THR A 174 28.19 -28.70 32.96
CA THR A 174 28.26 -30.14 33.21
C THR A 174 27.67 -30.92 32.04
N TYR A 175 28.20 -32.10 31.79
CA TYR A 175 27.66 -33.11 30.90
C TYR A 175 27.20 -34.32 31.70
N GLN A 176 26.10 -34.92 31.25
CA GLN A 176 25.63 -36.22 31.72
C GLN A 176 25.25 -37.07 30.50
N GLY A 177 25.80 -38.29 30.41
CA GLY A 177 25.55 -39.19 29.29
C GLY A 177 25.91 -38.62 27.91
N GLY A 178 26.88 -37.71 27.85
CA GLY A 178 27.34 -37.08 26.62
C GLY A 178 26.53 -35.86 26.17
N PHE A 179 25.52 -35.45 26.94
CA PHE A 179 24.71 -34.26 26.70
C PHE A 179 24.96 -33.17 27.76
N PRO A 180 24.84 -31.87 27.39
CA PRO A 180 24.76 -30.79 28.37
C PRO A 180 23.68 -31.08 29.42
N ASN A 181 24.02 -30.92 30.70
CA ASN A 181 23.10 -31.15 31.80
C ASN A 181 23.46 -30.28 33.01
N GLY A 182 22.47 -29.86 33.79
CA GLY A 182 22.67 -28.99 34.95
C GLY A 182 22.99 -27.54 34.56
N TYR A 183 23.62 -26.80 35.45
CA TYR A 183 23.80 -25.35 35.30
C TYR A 183 24.98 -25.00 34.37
N TRP A 184 24.73 -24.10 33.44
CA TRP A 184 25.67 -23.65 32.41
C TRP A 184 25.82 -22.15 32.42
N LYS A 185 27.01 -21.68 32.07
CA LYS A 185 27.35 -20.27 31.88
C LYS A 185 28.10 -20.08 30.57
N ARG A 186 27.77 -19.01 29.86
CA ARG A 186 28.50 -18.51 28.71
C ARG A 186 28.94 -17.08 28.98
N TYR A 187 30.08 -16.69 28.44
CA TYR A 187 30.72 -15.41 28.68
C TYR A 187 31.10 -14.74 27.36
N TYR A 188 31.05 -13.42 27.32
CA TYR A 188 31.64 -12.65 26.23
C TYR A 188 33.17 -12.74 26.28
N ASN A 189 33.83 -12.43 25.17
CA ASN A 189 35.29 -12.41 25.09
C ASN A 189 35.99 -11.40 26.03
N ASN A 190 35.24 -10.47 26.63
CA ASN A 190 35.72 -9.55 27.66
C ASN A 190 35.55 -10.09 29.09
N GLY A 191 35.06 -11.33 29.26
CA GLY A 191 34.85 -12.00 30.56
C GLY A 191 33.50 -11.69 31.22
N GLN A 192 32.67 -10.81 30.66
CA GLN A 192 31.34 -10.54 31.22
C GLN A 192 30.38 -11.69 30.91
N LEU A 193 29.49 -12.02 31.86
CA LEU A 193 28.52 -13.10 31.69
C LEU A 193 27.56 -12.77 30.53
N MET A 194 27.43 -13.68 29.57
CA MET A 194 26.56 -13.55 28.40
C MET A 194 25.22 -14.22 28.64
N SER A 195 25.24 -15.44 29.18
CA SER A 195 24.03 -16.15 29.52
C SER A 195 24.28 -17.23 30.57
N SER A 196 23.24 -17.63 31.28
CA SER A 196 23.27 -18.79 32.16
C SER A 196 21.91 -19.44 32.30
N GLY A 197 21.88 -20.74 32.55
CA GLY A 197 20.64 -21.48 32.74
C GLY A 197 20.92 -22.96 32.94
N ASN A 198 19.87 -23.78 33.00
CA ASN A 198 20.04 -25.21 33.16
C ASN A 198 19.78 -25.93 31.84
N TYR A 199 20.55 -26.99 31.59
CA TYR A 199 20.20 -28.01 30.61
C TYR A 199 19.62 -29.24 31.31
N ARG A 200 18.68 -29.91 30.65
CA ARG A 200 18.19 -31.24 30.99
C ARG A 200 18.25 -32.11 29.74
N ASN A 201 19.14 -33.09 29.72
CA ASN A 201 19.37 -33.98 28.57
C ASN A 201 19.62 -33.23 27.24
N GLY A 202 20.47 -32.19 27.28
CA GLY A 202 20.85 -31.41 26.11
C GLY A 202 19.84 -30.32 25.69
N LEU A 203 18.68 -30.23 26.35
CA LEU A 203 17.68 -29.18 26.10
C LEU A 203 17.70 -28.13 27.21
N GLU A 204 17.58 -26.86 26.86
CA GLU A 204 17.47 -25.78 27.84
C GLU A 204 16.22 -25.98 28.72
N ALA A 205 16.36 -25.79 30.03
CA ALA A 205 15.36 -26.12 31.02
C ALA A 205 15.34 -25.10 32.16
N GLY A 206 14.17 -24.93 32.77
CA GLY A 206 13.96 -23.95 33.83
C GLY A 206 14.21 -22.52 33.32
N LYS A 207 14.83 -21.70 34.17
CA LYS A 207 15.12 -20.29 33.87
C LYS A 207 16.48 -20.14 33.17
N TRP A 208 16.45 -19.55 31.99
CA TRP A 208 17.59 -19.13 31.20
C TRP A 208 17.67 -17.61 31.17
N ILE A 209 18.81 -17.06 31.54
CA ILE A 209 19.04 -15.63 31.71
C ILE A 209 20.13 -15.21 30.73
N SER A 210 19.90 -14.16 29.96
CA SER A 210 20.89 -13.56 29.07
C SER A 210 21.14 -12.11 29.44
N TYR A 211 22.35 -11.64 29.16
CA TYR A 211 22.83 -10.30 29.51
C TYR A 211 23.37 -9.59 28.28
N TYR A 212 23.20 -8.27 28.24
CA TYR A 212 23.93 -7.40 27.34
C TYR A 212 25.42 -7.47 27.63
N ARG A 213 26.24 -7.04 26.66
CA ARG A 213 27.69 -7.05 26.80
C ARG A 213 28.13 -6.26 28.03
N GLU A 214 27.46 -5.17 28.34
CA GLU A 214 27.73 -4.29 29.48
C GLU A 214 27.36 -4.91 30.84
N GLY A 215 26.65 -6.05 30.86
CA GLY A 215 26.26 -6.79 32.06
C GLY A 215 24.82 -6.57 32.52
N ASN A 216 24.09 -5.63 31.92
CA ASN A 216 22.67 -5.43 32.19
C ASN A 216 21.84 -6.61 31.65
N LEU A 217 20.71 -6.90 32.28
CA LEU A 217 19.81 -7.98 31.88
C LEU A 217 19.28 -7.74 30.46
N LEU A 218 19.34 -8.74 29.60
CA LEU A 218 18.80 -8.72 28.24
C LEU A 218 17.48 -9.50 28.18
N SER A 219 17.47 -10.71 28.70
CA SER A 219 16.27 -11.56 28.68
C SER A 219 16.25 -12.61 29.78
N GLU A 220 15.04 -13.06 30.11
CA GLU A 220 14.76 -14.18 30.98
C GLU A 220 13.71 -15.07 30.31
N ILE A 221 14.06 -16.32 30.06
CA ILE A 221 13.19 -17.32 29.45
C ILE A 221 12.97 -18.43 30.48
N ASN A 222 11.73 -18.76 30.79
CA ASN A 222 11.39 -19.87 31.66
C ASN A 222 10.76 -20.99 30.81
N TYR A 223 11.51 -22.05 30.56
CA TYR A 223 11.08 -23.20 29.76
C TYR A 223 10.03 -24.09 30.46
N GLU A 224 9.80 -23.93 31.76
CA GLU A 224 8.77 -24.66 32.50
C GLU A 224 7.42 -23.95 32.45
N SER A 225 7.40 -22.63 32.57
CA SER A 225 6.17 -21.83 32.49
C SER A 225 5.88 -21.27 31.10
N GLY A 226 6.85 -21.30 30.19
CA GLY A 226 6.82 -20.60 28.91
C GLY A 226 6.97 -19.09 29.01
N MET A 227 7.18 -18.53 30.21
CA MET A 227 7.32 -17.08 30.39
C MET A 227 8.60 -16.56 29.73
N ASN A 228 8.47 -15.53 28.92
CA ASN A 228 9.56 -14.85 28.25
C ASN A 228 9.52 -13.37 28.62
N THR A 229 10.62 -12.83 29.12
CA THR A 229 10.78 -11.41 29.43
C THR A 229 12.03 -10.89 28.74
N ARG A 230 11.93 -9.70 28.13
CA ARG A 230 13.07 -8.99 27.52
C ARG A 230 13.16 -7.58 28.11
N TYR A 231 14.37 -7.06 28.19
CA TYR A 231 14.66 -5.77 28.79
C TYR A 231 15.43 -4.88 27.81
N TYR A 232 15.18 -3.58 27.88
CA TYR A 232 16.04 -2.57 27.30
C TYR A 232 17.36 -2.47 28.08
N GLN A 233 18.39 -1.90 27.46
CA GLN A 233 19.71 -1.72 28.11
C GLN A 233 19.66 -0.88 29.39
N ASN A 234 18.64 -0.04 29.57
CA ASN A 234 18.43 0.76 30.77
C ASN A 234 17.72 -0.01 31.91
N GLY A 235 17.44 -1.31 31.73
CA GLY A 235 16.81 -2.18 32.71
C GLY A 235 15.28 -2.16 32.72
N GLN A 236 14.62 -1.28 31.95
CA GLN A 236 13.17 -1.31 31.79
C GLN A 236 12.75 -2.52 30.96
N LYS A 237 11.59 -3.12 31.28
CA LYS A 237 11.03 -4.21 30.47
C LYS A 237 10.74 -3.68 29.06
N GLU A 238 11.07 -4.47 28.06
CA GLU A 238 10.72 -4.23 26.65
C GLU A 238 9.44 -5.00 26.31
N MET A 239 9.36 -6.25 26.75
CA MET A 239 8.22 -7.13 26.54
C MET A 239 8.18 -8.26 27.56
N GLU A 240 6.99 -8.78 27.80
CA GLU A 240 6.79 -10.06 28.48
C GLU A 240 5.58 -10.80 27.94
N GLY A 241 5.61 -12.12 27.98
CA GLY A 241 4.48 -12.97 27.62
C GLY A 241 4.85 -14.45 27.61
N ILE A 242 3.85 -15.30 27.41
CA ILE A 242 4.03 -16.75 27.43
C ILE A 242 4.19 -17.28 25.99
N ILE A 243 5.16 -18.18 25.80
CA ILE A 243 5.32 -19.00 24.59
C ILE A 243 5.09 -20.47 24.98
N LEU A 244 4.09 -21.09 24.39
CA LEU A 244 3.83 -22.53 24.48
C LEU A 244 3.89 -23.13 23.08
N PHE A 245 4.65 -24.23 22.92
CA PHE A 245 4.83 -24.90 21.62
C PHE A 245 5.19 -23.92 20.49
N GLU A 246 6.17 -23.04 20.75
CA GLU A 246 6.65 -22.00 19.83
C GLU A 246 5.63 -20.92 19.45
N LYS A 247 4.47 -20.88 20.13
CA LYS A 247 3.39 -19.93 19.86
C LYS A 247 3.10 -19.05 21.06
N LYS A 248 2.81 -17.76 20.79
CA LYS A 248 2.38 -16.81 21.81
C LYS A 248 1.04 -17.23 22.42
N GLU A 249 0.95 -17.18 23.74
CA GLU A 249 -0.25 -17.52 24.50
C GLU A 249 -0.48 -16.47 25.60
N GLY A 250 -1.75 -16.18 25.89
CA GLY A 250 -2.16 -15.27 26.95
C GLY A 250 -1.80 -13.81 26.68
N ASN A 251 -1.73 -13.02 27.75
CA ASN A 251 -1.42 -11.58 27.66
C ASN A 251 0.06 -11.36 27.36
N TRP A 252 0.31 -10.55 26.34
CA TRP A 252 1.61 -10.02 26.00
C TRP A 252 1.63 -8.52 26.23
N ASN A 253 2.56 -8.08 27.06
CA ASN A 253 2.76 -6.69 27.40
C ASN A 253 4.05 -6.19 26.74
N TYR A 254 4.02 -4.96 26.25
CA TYR A 254 5.16 -4.27 25.65
C TYR A 254 5.23 -2.87 26.23
N TRP A 255 6.44 -2.36 26.43
CA TRP A 255 6.67 -1.04 27.01
C TRP A 255 7.61 -0.20 26.17
N TYR A 256 7.54 1.12 26.36
CA TYR A 256 8.52 2.07 25.87
C TYR A 256 9.79 2.03 26.73
N HIS A 257 10.86 2.65 26.24
CA HIS A 257 12.14 2.73 26.95
C HIS A 257 12.05 3.45 28.30
N ASP A 258 11.04 4.31 28.51
CA ASP A 258 10.77 5.01 29.77
C ASP A 258 9.91 4.17 30.75
N GLY A 259 9.55 2.93 30.38
CA GLY A 259 8.76 2.01 31.19
C GLY A 259 7.24 2.22 31.08
N LYS A 260 6.76 3.17 30.29
CA LYS A 260 5.31 3.32 30.06
C LYS A 260 4.75 2.21 29.18
N PRO A 261 3.49 1.79 29.38
CA PRO A 261 2.87 0.76 28.53
C PRO A 261 2.85 1.24 27.08
N LYS A 262 3.08 0.31 26.15
CA LYS A 262 3.07 0.56 24.71
C LYS A 262 1.96 -0.22 24.04
N ILE A 263 1.92 -1.53 24.29
CA ILE A 263 0.91 -2.45 23.75
C ILE A 263 0.61 -3.51 24.80
N GLN A 264 -0.66 -3.88 24.92
CA GLN A 264 -1.12 -5.07 25.63
C GLN A 264 -2.05 -5.80 24.67
N VAL A 265 -1.80 -7.08 24.44
CA VAL A 265 -2.58 -7.89 23.50
C VAL A 265 -2.64 -9.31 24.01
N ASN A 266 -3.80 -9.94 23.88
CA ASN A 266 -3.96 -11.34 24.22
C ASN A 266 -3.82 -12.23 22.96
N TYR A 267 -3.13 -13.35 23.12
CA TYR A 267 -2.92 -14.35 22.08
C TYR A 267 -3.48 -15.71 22.50
N LYS A 268 -3.99 -16.45 21.52
CA LYS A 268 -4.38 -17.86 21.64
C LYS A 268 -3.81 -18.63 20.45
N LEU A 269 -2.94 -19.61 20.73
CA LEU A 269 -2.24 -20.39 19.71
C LEU A 269 -1.51 -19.52 18.67
N GLY A 270 -0.91 -18.41 19.13
CA GLY A 270 -0.16 -17.48 18.29
C GLY A 270 -0.99 -16.44 17.54
N MET A 271 -2.33 -16.51 17.59
CA MET A 271 -3.24 -15.55 16.95
C MET A 271 -3.79 -14.57 18.00
N LYS A 272 -4.00 -13.30 17.64
CA LYS A 272 -4.66 -12.33 18.52
C LYS A 272 -6.09 -12.76 18.82
N GLU A 273 -6.46 -12.71 20.09
CA GLU A 273 -7.77 -13.09 20.60
C GLU A 273 -8.12 -12.17 21.77
N GLY A 274 -9.30 -11.55 21.78
CA GLY A 274 -9.71 -10.59 22.81
C GLY A 274 -9.19 -9.17 22.60
N LEU A 275 -9.12 -8.39 23.68
CA LEU A 275 -8.82 -6.96 23.62
C LEU A 275 -7.31 -6.70 23.40
N GLN A 276 -7.00 -5.83 22.44
CA GLN A 276 -5.70 -5.18 22.32
C GLN A 276 -5.82 -3.71 22.70
N THR A 277 -4.97 -3.25 23.62
CA THR A 277 -4.84 -1.85 24.01
C THR A 277 -3.47 -1.33 23.56
N ASN A 278 -3.46 -0.14 22.95
CA ASN A 278 -2.25 0.58 22.55
C ASN A 278 -2.21 1.93 23.27
N TRP A 279 -1.00 2.38 23.60
CA TRP A 279 -0.76 3.67 24.26
C TRP A 279 0.25 4.51 23.49
N TYR A 280 0.07 5.83 23.54
CA TYR A 280 1.06 6.81 23.10
C TYR A 280 2.27 6.81 24.05
N ALA A 281 3.41 7.34 23.58
CA ALA A 281 4.60 7.52 24.42
C ALA A 281 4.37 8.47 25.61
N SER A 282 3.35 9.34 25.51
CA SER A 282 2.88 10.15 26.65
C SER A 282 2.35 9.29 27.81
N GLY A 283 1.83 8.08 27.52
CA GLY A 283 1.14 7.18 28.44
C GLY A 283 -0.39 7.24 28.30
N GLN A 284 -0.92 8.14 27.48
CA GLN A 284 -2.35 8.17 27.16
C GLN A 284 -2.73 6.99 26.26
N LYS A 285 -3.96 6.48 26.41
CA LYS A 285 -4.48 5.44 25.50
C LYS A 285 -4.51 6.00 24.08
N ALA A 286 -4.13 5.18 23.12
CA ALA A 286 -4.20 5.48 21.69
C ALA A 286 -5.34 4.69 21.03
N SER A 287 -5.53 3.43 21.38
CA SER A 287 -6.63 2.62 20.85
C SER A 287 -6.93 1.37 21.68
N GLU A 288 -8.15 0.87 21.56
CA GLU A 288 -8.65 -0.38 22.12
C GLU A 288 -9.42 -1.10 21.02
N ILE A 289 -9.04 -2.33 20.69
CA ILE A 289 -9.59 -3.06 19.54
C ILE A 289 -9.78 -4.52 19.95
N GLU A 290 -10.99 -5.04 19.80
CA GLU A 290 -11.29 -6.46 20.00
C GLU A 290 -10.88 -7.29 18.78
N PHE A 291 -10.19 -8.41 19.02
CA PHE A 291 -9.75 -9.37 18.02
C PHE A 291 -10.38 -10.74 18.24
N LYS A 292 -10.58 -11.48 17.15
CA LYS A 292 -10.93 -12.90 17.15
C LYS A 292 -10.18 -13.58 16.00
N LYS A 293 -9.28 -14.52 16.34
CA LYS A 293 -8.41 -15.21 15.35
C LYS A 293 -7.73 -14.22 14.38
N ASP A 294 -6.96 -13.28 14.94
CA ASP A 294 -6.23 -12.21 14.23
C ASP A 294 -7.07 -11.15 13.50
N LYS A 295 -8.39 -11.32 13.41
CA LYS A 295 -9.29 -10.33 12.79
C LYS A 295 -9.89 -9.40 13.82
N LYS A 296 -10.02 -8.11 13.50
CA LYS A 296 -10.79 -7.17 14.31
C LYS A 296 -12.24 -7.64 14.33
N ASN A 297 -12.78 -7.89 15.51
CA ASN A 297 -14.11 -8.42 15.67
C ASN A 297 -14.67 -8.02 17.03
N GLY A 298 -15.55 -7.02 17.04
CA GLY A 298 -16.06 -6.41 18.25
C GLY A 298 -15.85 -4.91 18.28
N LYS A 299 -15.90 -4.32 19.47
CA LYS A 299 -15.75 -2.88 19.67
C LYS A 299 -14.33 -2.40 19.33
N ALA A 300 -14.24 -1.23 18.71
CA ALA A 300 -12.99 -0.53 18.50
C ALA A 300 -13.11 0.97 18.83
N SER A 301 -12.13 1.48 19.57
CA SER A 301 -12.06 2.87 20.00
C SER A 301 -10.64 3.41 19.80
N TRP A 302 -10.54 4.67 19.41
CA TRP A 302 -9.28 5.41 19.25
C TRP A 302 -9.41 6.74 19.98
N TRP A 303 -8.30 7.21 20.54
CA TRP A 303 -8.24 8.48 21.24
C TRP A 303 -7.16 9.36 20.61
N HIS A 304 -7.41 10.67 20.60
CA HIS A 304 -6.39 11.69 20.39
C HIS A 304 -5.38 11.65 21.55
N GLU A 305 -4.14 12.12 21.30
CA GLU A 305 -3.10 12.13 22.35
C GLU A 305 -3.45 13.00 23.58
N ASN A 306 -4.40 13.93 23.43
CA ASN A 306 -4.95 14.69 24.56
C ASN A 306 -5.97 13.90 25.41
N GLY A 307 -6.20 12.62 25.11
CA GLY A 307 -7.10 11.71 25.82
C GLY A 307 -8.57 11.80 25.41
N LYS A 308 -8.96 12.68 24.49
CA LYS A 308 -10.32 12.74 23.96
C LYS A 308 -10.53 11.65 22.91
N LEU A 309 -11.73 11.09 22.85
CA LEU A 309 -12.09 10.08 21.85
C LEU A 309 -11.95 10.68 20.44
N ASP A 310 -11.47 9.88 19.50
CA ASP A 310 -11.26 10.23 18.09
C ASP A 310 -12.24 9.44 17.21
N ILE A 311 -12.29 8.13 17.40
CA ILE A 311 -13.12 7.23 16.59
C ILE A 311 -13.67 6.14 17.50
N GLU A 312 -14.92 5.73 17.28
CA GLU A 312 -15.52 4.58 17.93
C GLU A 312 -16.46 3.88 16.94
N GLY A 313 -16.44 2.55 16.95
CA GLY A 313 -17.33 1.73 16.16
C GLY A 313 -17.16 0.26 16.43
N HIS A 314 -17.68 -0.56 15.53
CA HIS A 314 -17.67 -2.01 15.65
C HIS A 314 -17.17 -2.67 14.36
N PHE A 315 -16.37 -3.72 14.51
CA PHE A 315 -15.91 -4.57 13.40
C PHE A 315 -16.55 -5.96 13.45
N VAL A 316 -16.82 -6.52 12.28
CA VAL A 316 -17.13 -7.94 12.08
C VAL A 316 -16.10 -8.50 11.10
N ASN A 317 -15.14 -9.29 11.58
CA ASN A 317 -14.07 -9.88 10.75
C ASN A 317 -13.34 -8.85 9.86
N ASP A 318 -12.79 -7.79 10.47
CA ASP A 318 -12.11 -6.64 9.82
C ASP A 318 -13.00 -5.69 9.02
N ILE A 319 -14.31 -5.92 8.99
CA ILE A 319 -15.28 -5.10 8.25
C ILE A 319 -16.02 -4.18 9.24
N GLN A 320 -16.04 -2.87 8.96
CA GLN A 320 -16.82 -1.88 9.71
C GLN A 320 -18.32 -2.17 9.57
N GLU A 321 -19.00 -2.26 10.70
CA GLU A 321 -20.42 -2.60 10.78
C GLU A 321 -21.09 -1.79 11.89
N GLY A 322 -22.33 -1.37 11.69
CA GLY A 322 -23.12 -0.63 12.67
C GLY A 322 -22.66 0.83 12.82
N LEU A 323 -22.96 1.45 13.97
CA LEU A 323 -22.72 2.87 14.20
C LEU A 323 -21.22 3.17 14.34
N TRP A 324 -20.77 4.18 13.60
CA TRP A 324 -19.44 4.77 13.73
C TRP A 324 -19.57 6.24 14.04
N THR A 325 -18.80 6.67 15.04
CA THR A 325 -18.77 8.06 15.48
C THR A 325 -17.34 8.56 15.43
N TYR A 326 -17.18 9.77 14.93
CA TYR A 326 -15.89 10.44 14.73
C TYR A 326 -15.92 11.78 15.47
N TRP A 327 -14.88 12.06 16.23
CA TRP A 327 -14.74 13.26 17.04
C TRP A 327 -13.49 14.02 16.64
N ARG A 328 -13.59 15.35 16.66
CA ARG A 328 -12.45 16.25 16.44
C ARG A 328 -11.59 16.29 17.70
N ILE A 329 -10.36 16.80 17.57
CA ILE A 329 -9.41 16.94 18.69
C ILE A 329 -9.96 17.78 19.87
N ASN A 330 -10.92 18.66 19.62
CA ASN A 330 -11.59 19.45 20.66
C ASN A 330 -12.69 18.66 21.42
N GLY A 331 -13.04 17.44 20.98
CA GLY A 331 -14.07 16.57 21.56
C GLY A 331 -15.47 16.76 20.98
N ILE A 332 -15.64 17.68 20.03
CA ILE A 332 -16.90 17.88 19.32
C ILE A 332 -17.01 16.82 18.22
N LYS A 333 -18.19 16.22 18.05
CA LYS A 333 -18.43 15.25 16.97
C LYS A 333 -18.12 15.90 15.62
N GLY A 334 -17.46 15.18 14.73
CA GLY A 334 -17.27 15.58 13.34
C GLY A 334 -18.37 15.00 12.45
N ASN A 335 -18.60 13.69 12.58
CA ASN A 335 -19.64 12.97 11.85
C ASN A 335 -19.95 11.63 12.50
N GLU A 336 -21.14 11.10 12.24
CA GLU A 336 -21.56 9.78 12.68
C GLU A 336 -22.59 9.18 11.72
N GLY A 337 -22.64 7.86 11.68
CA GLY A 337 -23.61 7.11 10.88
C GLY A 337 -23.23 5.64 10.83
N ASN A 338 -24.08 4.83 10.20
CA ASN A 338 -23.83 3.40 10.14
C ASN A 338 -22.95 3.02 8.96
N TYR A 339 -22.13 1.98 9.16
CA TYR A 339 -21.50 1.22 8.10
C TYR A 339 -22.18 -0.13 7.95
N LYS A 340 -22.26 -0.60 6.71
CA LYS A 340 -22.61 -1.96 6.35
C LYS A 340 -21.62 -2.44 5.32
N ASN A 341 -20.88 -3.52 5.60
CA ASN A 341 -19.85 -4.03 4.70
C ASN A 341 -18.81 -2.98 4.27
N ASN A 342 -18.30 -2.15 5.20
CA ASN A 342 -17.39 -1.01 4.91
C ASN A 342 -17.97 0.11 4.04
N GLN A 343 -19.28 0.13 3.79
CA GLN A 343 -19.95 1.21 3.04
C GLN A 343 -20.85 2.02 3.96
N LEU A 344 -20.94 3.34 3.73
CA LEU A 344 -21.89 4.20 4.43
C LEU A 344 -23.31 3.69 4.19
N ASP A 345 -24.08 3.50 5.25
CA ASP A 345 -25.43 2.96 5.19
C ASP A 345 -26.33 3.66 6.22
N GLY A 346 -27.61 3.84 5.89
CA GLY A 346 -28.58 4.52 6.74
C GLY A 346 -28.27 6.00 6.94
N HIS A 347 -28.72 6.54 8.07
CA HIS A 347 -28.66 7.96 8.36
C HIS A 347 -27.28 8.42 8.82
N TRP A 348 -26.80 9.53 8.24
CA TRP A 348 -25.53 10.15 8.56
C TRP A 348 -25.70 11.60 8.93
N VAL A 349 -25.02 12.02 10.00
CA VAL A 349 -25.02 13.39 10.51
C VAL A 349 -23.58 13.92 10.54
N TYR A 350 -23.41 15.18 10.14
CA TYR A 350 -22.12 15.86 10.09
C TYR A 350 -22.25 17.19 10.84
N TRP A 351 -21.25 17.54 11.64
CA TRP A 351 -21.24 18.74 12.46
C TRP A 351 -20.11 19.71 12.08
N TYR A 352 -20.41 21.00 12.21
CA TYR A 352 -19.45 22.08 12.22
C TYR A 352 -18.54 22.03 13.45
N GLU A 353 -17.48 22.83 13.45
CA GLU A 353 -16.54 22.92 14.59
C GLU A 353 -17.19 23.51 15.85
N ASN A 354 -18.26 24.29 15.70
CA ASN A 354 -19.03 24.83 16.81
C ASN A 354 -20.03 23.81 17.42
N GLY A 355 -20.15 22.62 16.84
CA GLY A 355 -21.05 21.55 17.28
C GLY A 355 -22.46 21.59 16.70
N GLU A 356 -22.75 22.52 15.79
CA GLU A 356 -24.03 22.58 15.07
C GLU A 356 -24.04 21.65 13.85
N ILE A 357 -25.21 21.11 13.49
CA ILE A 357 -25.33 20.17 12.36
C ILE A 357 -25.08 20.93 11.05
N TRP A 358 -24.03 20.53 10.34
CA TRP A 358 -23.73 21.03 9.00
C TRP A 358 -24.65 20.41 7.96
N LYS A 359 -24.77 19.09 7.96
CA LYS A 359 -25.61 18.37 7.01
C LYS A 359 -25.96 16.99 7.53
N GLU A 360 -27.07 16.47 7.04
CA GLU A 360 -27.53 15.12 7.34
C GLU A 360 -28.33 14.54 6.18
N GLY A 361 -28.38 13.22 6.12
CA GLY A 361 -29.13 12.48 5.12
C GLY A 361 -28.71 11.02 5.05
N ASP A 362 -29.38 10.27 4.19
CA ASP A 362 -29.22 8.83 4.14
C ASP A 362 -28.25 8.37 3.04
N TYR A 363 -27.58 7.25 3.31
CA TYR A 363 -26.81 6.49 2.35
C TYR A 363 -27.39 5.07 2.20
N LEU A 364 -27.28 4.53 1.00
CA LEU A 364 -27.57 3.13 0.70
C LEU A 364 -26.37 2.58 -0.08
N ASN A 365 -25.64 1.62 0.51
CA ASN A 365 -24.43 1.04 -0.08
C ASN A 365 -23.41 2.10 -0.53
N GLY A 366 -23.21 3.14 0.28
CA GLY A 366 -22.28 4.24 0.00
C GLY A 366 -22.78 5.32 -0.96
N ILE A 367 -24.02 5.20 -1.48
CA ILE A 367 -24.62 6.15 -2.41
C ILE A 367 -25.66 7.00 -1.67
N LYS A 368 -25.61 8.33 -1.83
CA LYS A 368 -26.61 9.23 -1.24
C LYS A 368 -28.01 8.87 -1.74
N THR A 369 -28.94 8.80 -0.82
CA THR A 369 -30.35 8.53 -1.10
C THR A 369 -31.25 9.29 -0.14
N GLY A 370 -32.54 9.38 -0.46
CA GLY A 370 -33.53 9.99 0.43
C GLY A 370 -33.33 11.50 0.61
N HIS A 371 -33.86 12.01 1.71
CA HIS A 371 -33.91 13.44 2.00
C HIS A 371 -32.59 13.91 2.64
N TRP A 372 -32.01 14.97 2.08
CA TRP A 372 -30.78 15.58 2.56
C TRP A 372 -31.03 17.02 2.96
N VAL A 373 -30.50 17.39 4.12
CA VAL A 373 -30.58 18.74 4.68
C VAL A 373 -29.17 19.26 4.89
N ILE A 374 -28.93 20.50 4.49
CA ILE A 374 -27.68 21.23 4.75
C ILE A 374 -28.06 22.52 5.45
N ASN A 375 -27.39 22.85 6.55
CA ASN A 375 -27.62 24.05 7.34
C ASN A 375 -26.42 25.00 7.30
N PHE A 376 -26.67 26.28 7.51
CA PHE A 376 -25.67 27.27 7.89
C PHE A 376 -25.20 27.04 9.33
N GLU A 377 -24.08 27.65 9.72
CA GLU A 377 -23.56 27.58 11.10
C GLU A 377 -24.53 28.17 12.13
N ASN A 378 -25.42 29.08 11.71
CA ASN A 378 -26.45 29.69 12.54
C ASN A 378 -27.72 28.82 12.73
N LYS A 379 -27.67 27.53 12.34
CA LYS A 379 -28.77 26.53 12.36
C LYS A 379 -29.83 26.69 11.30
N GLN A 380 -29.85 27.78 10.54
CA GLN A 380 -30.84 27.95 9.49
C GLN A 380 -30.54 27.00 8.34
N LYS A 381 -31.60 26.48 7.69
CA LYS A 381 -31.45 25.64 6.51
C LYS A 381 -30.76 26.43 5.41
N PHE A 382 -29.76 25.85 4.79
CA PHE A 382 -29.14 26.38 3.58
C PHE A 382 -29.82 25.78 2.35
N HIS A 383 -29.90 24.44 2.27
CA HIS A 383 -30.60 23.75 1.19
C HIS A 383 -31.14 22.41 1.64
N GLU A 384 -32.18 21.92 0.96
CA GLU A 384 -32.65 20.54 1.12
C GLU A 384 -33.29 19.99 -0.15
N GLY A 385 -33.32 18.67 -0.24
CA GLY A 385 -33.96 17.94 -1.33
C GLY A 385 -33.62 16.46 -1.30
N ASN A 386 -34.13 15.72 -2.27
CA ASN A 386 -33.94 14.27 -2.32
C ASN A 386 -32.82 13.87 -3.29
N PHE A 387 -32.04 12.86 -2.90
CA PHE A 387 -31.16 12.12 -3.81
C PHE A 387 -31.81 10.80 -4.21
N VAL A 388 -31.69 10.46 -5.50
CA VAL A 388 -32.09 9.18 -6.09
C VAL A 388 -30.90 8.66 -6.88
N ASP A 389 -30.39 7.48 -6.50
CA ASP A 389 -29.19 6.87 -7.09
C ASP A 389 -27.98 7.82 -7.13
N GLY A 390 -27.80 8.60 -6.06
CA GLY A 390 -26.69 9.55 -5.92
C GLY A 390 -26.83 10.85 -6.71
N LYS A 391 -27.96 11.07 -7.39
CA LYS A 391 -28.26 12.30 -8.14
C LYS A 391 -29.45 13.04 -7.56
N GLU A 392 -29.49 14.35 -7.75
CA GLU A 392 -30.62 15.18 -7.33
C GLU A 392 -31.90 14.71 -8.02
N GLY A 393 -32.94 14.47 -7.22
CA GLY A 393 -34.24 14.05 -7.69
C GLY A 393 -35.36 14.74 -6.92
N GLY A 394 -36.46 15.01 -7.59
CA GLY A 394 -37.63 15.61 -6.95
C GLY A 394 -37.49 17.10 -6.70
N PHE A 395 -38.20 17.58 -5.68
CA PHE A 395 -38.26 18.99 -5.31
C PHE A 395 -37.08 19.40 -4.43
N TRP A 396 -36.55 20.59 -4.67
CA TRP A 396 -35.38 21.14 -4.01
C TRP A 396 -35.66 22.57 -3.57
N GLN A 397 -35.13 22.93 -2.40
CA GLN A 397 -35.29 24.24 -1.78
C GLN A 397 -33.96 24.75 -1.27
N ARG A 398 -33.79 26.07 -1.31
CA ARG A 398 -32.63 26.79 -0.80
C ARG A 398 -33.07 28.09 -0.14
N TRP A 399 -32.40 28.48 0.94
CA TRP A 399 -32.68 29.68 1.71
C TRP A 399 -31.43 30.55 1.87
N TYR A 400 -31.66 31.85 2.04
CA TYR A 400 -30.66 32.79 2.53
C TYR A 400 -30.39 32.56 4.03
N GLU A 401 -29.27 33.08 4.52
CA GLU A 401 -28.86 32.97 5.94
C GLU A 401 -29.76 33.78 6.90
N ASN A 402 -30.69 34.59 6.38
CA ASN A 402 -31.73 35.27 7.15
C ASN A 402 -33.05 34.45 7.24
N GLY A 403 -33.12 33.29 6.59
CA GLY A 403 -34.25 32.37 6.61
C GLY A 403 -35.25 32.59 5.47
N GLN A 404 -35.06 33.63 4.65
CA GLN A 404 -35.87 33.88 3.46
C GLN A 404 -35.61 32.78 2.42
N LEU A 405 -36.68 32.23 1.86
CA LEU A 405 -36.59 31.27 0.76
C LEU A 405 -35.90 31.95 -0.44
N GLU A 406 -34.76 31.42 -0.87
CA GLU A 406 -33.96 31.94 -1.99
C GLU A 406 -34.43 31.31 -3.29
N LEU A 407 -34.65 29.99 -3.29
CA LEU A 407 -34.88 29.24 -4.52
C LEU A 407 -35.63 27.94 -4.29
N THR A 408 -36.51 27.59 -5.24
CA THR A 408 -37.12 26.27 -5.35
C THR A 408 -37.00 25.75 -6.78
N GLY A 409 -36.95 24.43 -6.92
CA GLY A 409 -36.83 23.80 -8.23
C GLY A 409 -37.13 22.32 -8.20
N TYR A 410 -37.20 21.71 -9.38
CA TYR A 410 -37.32 20.27 -9.53
C TYR A 410 -36.12 19.73 -10.30
N PHE A 411 -35.55 18.63 -9.82
CA PHE A 411 -34.52 17.87 -10.51
C PHE A 411 -35.05 16.51 -10.95
N LYS A 412 -34.62 16.07 -12.13
CA LYS A 412 -34.84 14.73 -12.65
C LYS A 412 -33.51 14.13 -13.04
N ALA A 413 -33.04 13.13 -12.29
CA ALA A 413 -31.76 12.45 -12.50
C ALA A 413 -30.56 13.43 -12.61
N GLY A 414 -30.53 14.44 -11.73
CA GLY A 414 -29.49 15.47 -11.67
C GLY A 414 -29.67 16.63 -12.66
N ALA A 415 -30.68 16.61 -13.53
CA ALA A 415 -30.96 17.71 -14.46
C ALA A 415 -32.11 18.58 -13.95
N MET A 416 -31.96 19.92 -14.04
CA MET A 416 -33.04 20.87 -13.79
C MET A 416 -34.21 20.56 -14.74
N ASP A 417 -35.39 20.43 -14.16
CA ASP A 417 -36.62 20.11 -14.87
C ASP A 417 -37.79 20.91 -14.27
N SER A 418 -38.89 21.00 -15.01
CA SER A 418 -40.12 21.67 -14.58
C SER A 418 -39.89 23.14 -14.18
N VAL A 419 -40.56 23.65 -13.14
CA VAL A 419 -40.53 25.07 -12.77
C VAL A 419 -39.46 25.33 -11.71
N TRP A 420 -38.67 26.38 -11.93
CA TRP A 420 -37.67 26.91 -11.02
C TRP A 420 -38.03 28.34 -10.63
N GLN A 421 -38.08 28.62 -9.34
CA GLN A 421 -38.45 29.93 -8.80
C GLN A 421 -37.32 30.42 -7.90
N ALA A 422 -37.06 31.72 -7.93
CA ALA A 422 -36.16 32.36 -6.98
C ALA A 422 -36.75 33.67 -6.49
N TRP A 423 -36.36 34.06 -5.29
CA TRP A 423 -36.78 35.27 -4.61
C TRP A 423 -35.54 36.07 -4.17
N PHE A 424 -35.70 37.38 -4.08
CA PHE A 424 -34.72 38.26 -3.46
C PHE A 424 -34.78 38.11 -1.91
N GLU A 425 -33.79 38.63 -1.21
CA GLU A 425 -33.75 38.62 0.26
C GLU A 425 -34.94 39.35 0.91
N ASN A 426 -35.57 40.29 0.21
CA ASN A 426 -36.78 40.98 0.67
C ASN A 426 -38.07 40.17 0.47
N GLY A 427 -38.00 38.96 -0.09
CA GLY A 427 -39.13 38.07 -0.34
C GLY A 427 -39.86 38.30 -1.66
N GLU A 428 -39.52 39.34 -2.43
CA GLU A 428 -40.07 39.55 -3.77
C GLU A 428 -39.51 38.54 -4.77
N MET A 429 -40.33 38.11 -5.72
CA MET A 429 -39.90 37.14 -6.75
C MET A 429 -38.78 37.76 -7.60
N SER A 430 -37.72 37.01 -7.85
CA SER A 430 -36.60 37.40 -8.72
C SER A 430 -36.76 36.81 -10.12
N TYR A 431 -37.04 35.51 -10.20
CA TYR A 431 -37.36 34.85 -11.46
C TYR A 431 -38.24 33.62 -11.29
N ARG A 432 -38.86 33.22 -12.40
CA ARG A 432 -39.62 32.00 -12.58
C ARG A 432 -39.32 31.46 -13.97
N LEU A 433 -38.61 30.36 -14.02
CA LEU A 433 -38.12 29.72 -15.23
C LEU A 433 -38.72 28.33 -15.36
N SER A 434 -38.85 27.85 -16.57
CA SER A 434 -39.22 26.46 -16.83
C SER A 434 -38.09 25.77 -17.59
N TYR A 435 -37.77 24.54 -17.17
CA TYR A 435 -36.68 23.73 -17.70
C TYR A 435 -37.19 22.36 -18.13
N LYS A 436 -36.48 21.76 -19.08
CA LYS A 436 -36.62 20.36 -19.48
C LYS A 436 -35.22 19.83 -19.77
N ASN A 437 -34.74 18.88 -18.98
CA ASN A 437 -33.38 18.32 -19.08
C ASN A 437 -32.29 19.42 -19.18
N ASN A 438 -32.24 20.34 -18.21
CA ASN A 438 -31.33 21.50 -18.14
C ASN A 438 -31.53 22.60 -19.21
N LEU A 439 -32.41 22.41 -20.19
CA LEU A 439 -32.69 23.42 -21.22
C LEU A 439 -33.92 24.25 -20.83
N LYS A 440 -33.85 25.58 -20.94
CA LYS A 440 -35.03 26.43 -20.75
C LYS A 440 -36.13 26.01 -21.73
N HIS A 441 -37.34 25.77 -21.23
CA HIS A 441 -38.47 25.32 -22.03
C HIS A 441 -39.77 25.86 -21.44
N GLY A 442 -40.50 26.65 -22.23
CA GLY A 442 -41.65 27.42 -21.79
C GLY A 442 -41.28 28.85 -21.37
N LYS A 443 -42.12 29.42 -20.51
CA LYS A 443 -42.05 30.83 -20.13
C LYS A 443 -40.98 31.09 -19.07
N ALA A 444 -40.14 32.08 -19.32
CA ALA A 444 -39.19 32.66 -18.38
C ALA A 444 -39.65 34.08 -18.00
N THR A 445 -39.76 34.36 -16.71
CA THR A 445 -40.13 35.69 -16.22
C THR A 445 -39.14 36.13 -15.16
N TYR A 446 -38.77 37.41 -15.20
CA TYR A 446 -37.81 38.05 -14.32
C TYR A 446 -38.43 39.34 -13.79
N TRP A 447 -38.11 39.67 -12.54
CA TRP A 447 -38.65 40.82 -11.83
C TRP A 447 -37.52 41.69 -11.25
N TYR A 448 -37.85 42.94 -10.95
CA TYR A 448 -37.03 43.84 -10.14
C TYR A 448 -37.29 43.58 -8.65
N PRO A 449 -36.37 43.99 -7.75
CA PRO A 449 -36.57 43.89 -6.31
C PRO A 449 -37.83 44.59 -5.78
N GLY A 450 -38.35 45.58 -6.51
CA GLY A 450 -39.63 46.25 -6.21
C GLY A 450 -40.88 45.53 -6.73
N GLY A 451 -40.78 44.29 -7.22
CA GLY A 451 -41.93 43.46 -7.63
C GLY A 451 -42.45 43.71 -9.05
N ASN A 452 -42.00 44.76 -9.75
CA ASN A 452 -42.34 44.99 -11.16
C ASN A 452 -41.58 44.01 -12.07
N LYS A 453 -42.25 43.54 -13.14
CA LYS A 453 -41.58 42.70 -14.16
C LYS A 453 -40.42 43.47 -14.76
N ARG A 454 -39.32 42.76 -15.00
CA ARG A 454 -38.12 43.25 -15.72
C ARG A 454 -38.09 42.70 -17.14
N MET A 455 -38.38 41.41 -17.29
CA MET A 455 -38.29 40.71 -18.57
C MET A 455 -39.20 39.48 -18.59
N GLU A 456 -39.74 39.18 -19.76
CA GLU A 456 -40.53 37.98 -20.03
C GLU A 456 -40.15 37.46 -21.41
N GLU A 457 -39.80 36.18 -21.49
CA GLU A 457 -39.34 35.53 -22.70
C GLU A 457 -39.87 34.08 -22.72
N ASN A 458 -40.05 33.51 -23.90
CA ASN A 458 -40.47 32.13 -24.05
C ASN A 458 -39.37 31.35 -24.75
N TYR A 459 -39.19 30.08 -24.37
CA TYR A 459 -38.14 29.21 -24.88
C TYR A 459 -38.72 27.89 -25.37
N GLN A 460 -38.13 27.35 -26.43
CA GLN A 460 -38.34 25.97 -26.87
C GLN A 460 -36.98 25.27 -26.91
N LEU A 461 -36.71 24.42 -25.91
CA LEU A 461 -35.49 23.59 -25.82
C LEU A 461 -34.21 24.45 -25.88
N GLY A 462 -34.19 25.53 -25.09
CA GLY A 462 -33.06 26.45 -24.95
C GLY A 462 -33.05 27.61 -25.94
N MET A 463 -33.87 27.59 -27.00
CA MET A 463 -33.94 28.67 -27.99
C MET A 463 -35.12 29.62 -27.70
N PRO A 464 -34.93 30.94 -27.78
CA PRO A 464 -36.04 31.90 -27.71
C PRO A 464 -37.14 31.59 -28.75
N HIS A 465 -38.38 31.41 -28.31
CA HIS A 465 -39.51 31.06 -29.16
C HIS A 465 -40.80 31.55 -28.52
N GLY A 466 -41.46 32.53 -29.15
CA GLY A 466 -42.67 33.18 -28.70
C GLY A 466 -42.46 34.64 -28.26
N PRO A 467 -43.45 35.22 -27.57
CA PRO A 467 -43.43 36.63 -27.16
C PRO A 467 -42.24 36.98 -26.26
N TYR A 468 -41.71 38.20 -26.47
CA TYR A 468 -40.62 38.79 -25.71
C TYR A 468 -41.00 40.19 -25.25
N PHE A 469 -40.73 40.49 -23.99
CA PHE A 469 -41.03 41.78 -23.37
C PHE A 469 -39.95 42.18 -22.38
N THR A 470 -39.63 43.47 -22.33
CA THR A 470 -38.84 44.06 -21.23
C THR A 470 -39.53 45.32 -20.70
N TRP A 471 -39.29 45.60 -19.43
CA TRP A 471 -39.88 46.73 -18.72
C TRP A 471 -38.82 47.44 -17.89
N ARG A 472 -39.07 48.71 -17.59
CA ARG A 472 -38.33 49.51 -16.61
C ARG A 472 -38.83 49.17 -15.21
N GLU A 473 -38.07 49.59 -14.20
CA GLU A 473 -38.41 49.38 -12.79
C GLU A 473 -39.75 50.03 -12.39
N ASN A 474 -40.15 51.12 -13.05
CA ASN A 474 -41.46 51.75 -12.85
C ASN A 474 -42.64 51.04 -13.56
N GLY A 475 -42.40 49.90 -14.21
CA GLY A 475 -43.43 49.11 -14.90
C GLY A 475 -43.73 49.51 -16.35
N THR A 476 -43.08 50.54 -16.90
CA THR A 476 -43.25 50.94 -18.31
C THR A 476 -42.46 50.02 -19.26
N LYS A 477 -43.01 49.69 -20.43
CA LYS A 477 -42.35 48.80 -21.42
C LYS A 477 -41.11 49.47 -22.03
N ILE A 478 -40.07 48.69 -22.32
CA ILE A 478 -38.89 49.12 -23.08
C ILE A 478 -38.91 48.48 -24.47
N ILE A 479 -39.17 47.18 -24.54
CA ILE A 479 -39.17 46.39 -25.77
C ILE A 479 -40.34 45.42 -25.74
N GLU A 480 -41.02 45.25 -26.87
CA GLU A 480 -41.90 44.09 -27.11
C GLU A 480 -41.71 43.56 -28.53
N GLY A 481 -41.75 42.24 -28.66
CA GLY A 481 -41.56 41.56 -29.94
C GLY A 481 -41.83 40.06 -29.82
N ASN A 482 -41.41 39.32 -30.84
CA ASN A 482 -41.59 37.87 -30.90
C ASN A 482 -40.34 37.21 -31.48
N TYR A 483 -39.99 36.05 -30.94
CA TYR A 483 -38.95 35.17 -31.48
C TYR A 483 -39.58 33.93 -32.12
N VAL A 484 -38.98 33.43 -33.19
CA VAL A 484 -39.25 32.09 -33.73
C VAL A 484 -37.90 31.40 -33.91
N ASN A 485 -37.69 30.30 -33.19
CA ASN A 485 -36.46 29.49 -33.24
C ASN A 485 -35.17 30.30 -33.06
N GLY A 486 -35.17 31.23 -32.10
CA GLY A 486 -34.05 32.09 -31.74
C GLY A 486 -33.90 33.35 -32.61
N LEU A 487 -34.72 33.53 -33.64
CA LEU A 487 -34.63 34.66 -34.56
C LEU A 487 -35.78 35.64 -34.31
N LYS A 488 -35.50 36.95 -34.39
CA LYS A 488 -36.55 37.98 -34.34
C LYS A 488 -37.55 37.75 -35.47
N ASP A 489 -38.83 37.77 -35.15
CA ASP A 489 -39.89 37.57 -36.12
C ASP A 489 -41.10 38.46 -35.79
N GLY A 490 -41.76 38.98 -36.81
CA GLY A 490 -42.87 39.91 -36.67
C GLY A 490 -42.46 41.32 -36.25
N VAL A 491 -43.39 42.04 -35.62
CA VAL A 491 -43.22 43.45 -35.25
C VAL A 491 -42.54 43.58 -33.88
N TRP A 492 -41.47 44.37 -33.84
CA TRP A 492 -40.70 44.75 -32.67
C TRP A 492 -40.90 46.23 -32.38
N LYS A 493 -41.28 46.58 -31.16
CA LYS A 493 -41.50 47.96 -30.73
C LYS A 493 -40.57 48.31 -29.58
N TYR A 494 -40.02 49.51 -29.66
CA TYR A 494 -39.07 50.06 -28.69
C TYR A 494 -39.62 51.38 -28.14
N TYR A 495 -39.53 51.58 -26.83
CA TYR A 495 -40.10 52.73 -26.14
C TYR A 495 -39.03 53.50 -25.34
N ASN A 496 -39.18 54.82 -25.24
CA ASN A 496 -38.31 55.67 -24.41
C ASN A 496 -38.74 55.68 -22.92
N GLU A 497 -38.09 56.50 -22.11
CA GLU A 497 -38.40 56.69 -20.68
C GLU A 497 -39.75 57.35 -20.39
N TYR A 498 -40.36 58.00 -21.39
CA TYR A 498 -41.67 58.62 -21.32
C TYR A 498 -42.78 57.77 -21.96
N ASN A 499 -42.52 56.48 -22.20
CA ASN A 499 -43.44 55.54 -22.84
C ASN A 499 -43.88 55.95 -24.26
N LYS A 500 -43.08 56.78 -24.96
CA LYS A 500 -43.26 57.10 -26.38
C LYS A 500 -42.46 56.13 -27.24
N MET A 501 -43.02 55.75 -28.39
CA MET A 501 -42.37 54.84 -29.35
C MET A 501 -41.11 55.50 -29.93
N LEU A 502 -39.99 54.78 -29.94
CA LEU A 502 -38.72 55.18 -30.55
C LEU A 502 -38.47 54.44 -31.86
N ARG A 503 -38.83 53.16 -31.92
CA ARG A 503 -38.63 52.32 -33.09
C ARG A 503 -39.75 51.28 -33.21
N LEU A 504 -40.13 51.02 -34.45
CA LEU A 504 -40.99 49.93 -34.88
C LEU A 504 -40.25 49.24 -36.01
N GLU A 505 -39.81 48.01 -35.75
CA GLU A 505 -38.98 47.22 -36.65
C GLU A 505 -39.75 45.95 -36.98
N THR A 506 -39.90 45.60 -38.25
CA THR A 506 -40.55 44.36 -38.67
C THR A 506 -39.51 43.37 -39.19
N TYR A 507 -39.60 42.12 -38.75
CA TYR A 507 -38.65 41.06 -39.10
C TYR A 507 -39.36 39.84 -39.65
N LYS A 508 -38.67 39.09 -40.52
CA LYS A 508 -39.08 37.76 -40.98
C LYS A 508 -37.84 36.87 -41.03
N GLU A 509 -37.88 35.74 -40.31
CA GLU A 509 -36.74 34.81 -40.21
C GLU A 509 -35.43 35.53 -39.79
N GLY A 510 -35.52 36.47 -38.84
CA GLY A 510 -34.38 37.23 -38.34
C GLY A 510 -33.87 38.35 -39.25
N ARG A 511 -34.44 38.54 -40.44
CA ARG A 511 -34.04 39.58 -41.40
C ARG A 511 -35.04 40.73 -41.41
N GLU A 512 -34.55 41.95 -41.65
CA GLU A 512 -35.39 43.14 -41.79
C GLU A 512 -36.41 42.96 -42.92
N HIS A 513 -37.69 43.19 -42.63
CA HIS A 513 -38.78 42.94 -43.58
C HIS A 513 -39.97 43.84 -43.28
N GLY A 514 -40.59 44.45 -44.28
CA GLY A 514 -41.69 45.39 -44.11
C GLY A 514 -41.23 46.80 -43.70
N ILE A 515 -42.15 47.60 -43.18
CA ILE A 515 -41.89 49.01 -42.86
C ILE A 515 -41.24 49.12 -41.48
N TRP A 516 -40.12 49.83 -41.42
CA TRP A 516 -39.44 50.25 -40.21
C TRP A 516 -39.67 51.73 -39.97
N GLN A 517 -40.11 52.09 -38.77
CA GLN A 517 -40.31 53.47 -38.37
C GLN A 517 -39.40 53.79 -37.19
N THR A 518 -38.78 54.98 -37.20
CA THR A 518 -38.09 55.53 -36.04
C THR A 518 -38.63 56.92 -35.73
N TRP A 519 -38.67 57.26 -34.46
CA TRP A 519 -39.14 58.56 -33.96
C TRP A 519 -38.03 59.24 -33.17
N TYR A 520 -38.00 60.57 -33.21
CA TYR A 520 -37.17 61.38 -32.34
C TYR A 520 -37.59 61.20 -30.88
N LYS A 521 -36.68 61.48 -29.92
CA LYS A 521 -36.96 61.33 -28.48
C LYS A 521 -38.19 62.14 -28.04
N GLU A 522 -38.44 63.26 -28.70
CA GLU A 522 -39.53 64.20 -28.49
C GLU A 522 -40.90 63.66 -28.96
N GLY A 523 -40.89 62.70 -29.91
CA GLY A 523 -42.09 62.04 -30.44
C GLY A 523 -42.37 62.16 -31.95
N PRO A 524 -41.90 63.19 -32.70
CA PRO A 524 -42.11 63.24 -34.15
C PRO A 524 -41.40 62.10 -34.91
N LEU A 525 -41.99 61.66 -36.03
CA LEU A 525 -41.41 60.63 -36.90
C LEU A 525 -40.06 61.13 -37.47
N ASN A 526 -39.02 60.33 -37.32
CA ASN A 526 -37.66 60.60 -37.81
C ASN A 526 -37.39 59.88 -39.14
N SER A 527 -37.80 58.61 -39.25
CA SER A 527 -37.63 57.85 -40.48
C SER A 527 -38.71 56.82 -40.70
N GLU A 528 -38.98 56.52 -41.96
CA GLU A 528 -39.79 55.40 -42.41
C GLU A 528 -39.06 54.70 -43.57
N ILE A 529 -38.69 53.44 -43.40
CA ILE A 529 -37.83 52.69 -44.33
C ILE A 529 -38.46 51.34 -44.58
N GLU A 530 -38.77 51.03 -45.84
CA GLU A 530 -39.26 49.71 -46.22
C GLU A 530 -38.09 48.77 -46.52
N TYR A 531 -38.16 47.56 -45.96
CA TYR A 531 -37.17 46.50 -46.13
C TYR A 531 -37.80 45.24 -46.72
N LYS A 532 -37.00 44.48 -47.46
CA LYS A 532 -37.34 43.13 -47.92
C LYS A 532 -36.11 42.24 -47.83
N ASN A 533 -36.18 41.21 -46.99
CA ASN A 533 -35.13 40.20 -46.81
C ASN A 533 -33.76 40.81 -46.43
N GLY A 534 -33.78 41.80 -45.53
CA GLY A 534 -32.59 42.47 -44.99
C GLY A 534 -32.05 43.62 -45.83
N LYS A 535 -32.75 44.02 -46.90
CA LYS A 535 -32.32 45.09 -47.81
C LYS A 535 -33.38 46.17 -47.93
N LYS A 536 -32.98 47.44 -48.03
CA LYS A 536 -33.88 48.56 -48.32
C LYS A 536 -34.57 48.31 -49.66
N HIS A 537 -35.89 48.33 -49.66
CA HIS A 537 -36.72 47.97 -50.81
C HIS A 537 -38.04 48.71 -50.70
N GLY A 538 -38.41 49.49 -51.73
CA GLY A 538 -39.58 50.34 -51.70
C GLY A 538 -39.27 51.73 -51.13
N SER A 539 -40.16 52.29 -50.31
CA SER A 539 -40.07 53.69 -49.87
C SER A 539 -39.08 53.89 -48.71
N VAL A 540 -38.21 54.90 -48.83
CA VAL A 540 -37.28 55.34 -47.77
C VAL A 540 -37.46 56.84 -47.55
N LYS A 541 -37.79 57.23 -46.33
CA LYS A 541 -38.07 58.61 -45.93
C LYS A 541 -37.35 58.95 -44.62
N TYR A 542 -36.66 60.08 -44.60
CA TYR A 542 -36.12 60.74 -43.40
C TYR A 542 -36.76 62.11 -43.26
N LEU A 543 -37.15 62.48 -42.05
CA LEU A 543 -37.80 63.74 -41.72
C LEU A 543 -36.98 64.49 -40.68
N LYS A 544 -37.06 65.82 -40.66
CA LYS A 544 -36.59 66.65 -39.54
C LYS A 544 -37.58 66.60 -38.38
N ILE A 545 -37.16 67.03 -37.20
CA ILE A 545 -38.01 67.08 -35.99
C ILE A 545 -39.33 67.85 -36.17
N ARG A 546 -39.37 68.84 -37.07
CA ARG A 546 -40.60 69.63 -37.39
C ARG A 546 -41.51 68.97 -38.44
N GLY A 547 -41.20 67.75 -38.89
CA GLY A 547 -41.99 67.00 -39.88
C GLY A 547 -41.64 67.30 -41.35
N GLU A 548 -40.70 68.20 -41.62
CA GLU A 548 -40.20 68.45 -42.98
C GLU A 548 -39.45 67.23 -43.51
N VAL A 549 -39.79 66.77 -44.73
CA VAL A 549 -39.05 65.70 -45.40
C VAL A 549 -37.63 66.19 -45.71
N LEU A 550 -36.65 65.56 -45.06
CA LEU A 550 -35.21 65.79 -45.30
C LEU A 550 -34.74 64.98 -46.51
N TYR A 551 -35.25 63.76 -46.66
CA TYR A 551 -34.94 62.89 -47.78
C TYR A 551 -36.08 61.90 -48.04
N GLU A 552 -36.44 61.69 -49.29
CA GLU A 552 -37.38 60.64 -49.70
C GLU A 552 -36.92 60.04 -51.03
N ALA A 553 -36.79 58.72 -51.09
CA ALA A 553 -36.41 57.98 -52.28
C ALA A 553 -37.04 56.59 -52.34
N VAL A 554 -37.00 55.97 -53.52
CA VAL A 554 -37.40 54.58 -53.75
C VAL A 554 -36.14 53.74 -53.96
N TYR A 555 -36.05 52.64 -53.22
CA TYR A 555 -34.94 51.68 -53.27
C TYR A 555 -35.38 50.34 -53.86
N LYS A 556 -34.44 49.61 -54.46
CA LYS A 556 -34.59 48.19 -54.81
C LYS A 556 -33.32 47.46 -54.43
N ASP A 557 -33.41 46.63 -53.41
CA ASP A 557 -32.33 45.78 -52.90
C ASP A 557 -31.06 46.60 -52.58
N ASP A 558 -31.23 47.61 -51.71
CA ASP A 558 -30.24 48.60 -51.27
C ASP A 558 -29.76 49.60 -52.32
N LYS A 559 -30.17 49.45 -53.57
CA LYS A 559 -29.86 50.43 -54.63
C LYS A 559 -30.93 51.52 -54.69
N GLU A 560 -30.50 52.77 -54.58
CA GLU A 560 -31.36 53.94 -54.81
C GLU A 560 -31.79 53.96 -56.29
N VAL A 561 -33.09 53.94 -56.55
CA VAL A 561 -33.66 53.90 -57.91
C VAL A 561 -34.21 55.26 -58.32
N LYS A 562 -34.82 55.98 -57.38
CA LYS A 562 -35.42 57.30 -57.64
C LYS A 562 -35.42 58.15 -56.38
N VAL A 563 -34.79 59.31 -56.43
CA VAL A 563 -34.90 60.35 -55.40
C VAL A 563 -36.11 61.23 -55.70
N LYS A 564 -36.97 61.44 -54.69
CA LYS A 564 -38.07 62.41 -54.75
C LYS A 564 -37.68 63.74 -54.12
N THR A 565 -36.98 63.69 -52.98
CA THR A 565 -36.51 64.86 -52.23
C THR A 565 -35.15 64.53 -51.61
N ASP A 566 -34.17 65.43 -51.73
CA ASP A 566 -32.91 65.32 -50.99
C ASP A 566 -32.43 66.70 -50.54
N LYS A 567 -32.72 67.03 -49.28
CA LYS A 567 -32.30 68.27 -48.59
C LYS A 567 -31.18 68.00 -47.59
N ARG A 568 -30.56 66.82 -47.62
CA ARG A 568 -29.49 66.45 -46.67
C ARG A 568 -28.23 67.29 -46.86
N LYS A 569 -28.03 67.84 -48.06
CA LYS A 569 -26.88 68.71 -48.41
C LYS A 569 -27.10 70.20 -48.13
N GLU A 570 -28.30 70.60 -47.71
CA GLU A 570 -28.63 72.01 -47.40
C GLU A 570 -28.28 72.41 -45.94
N GLN A 571 -27.54 71.56 -45.21
CA GLN A 571 -27.02 71.87 -43.87
C GLN A 571 -25.56 72.33 -43.94
N TYR A 572 -25.37 73.65 -44.09
CA TYR A 572 -24.27 74.40 -43.48
C TYR A 572 -24.87 75.52 -42.64
#